data_AF-A0A2T8KJJ5-F1
#
_entry.id   AF-A0A2T8KJJ5-F1
#
_cell.length_a   1.000
_cell.length_b   1.000
_cell.length_c   1.000
_cell.angle_alpha   90.00
_cell.angle_beta   90.00
_cell.angle_gamma   90.00
#
_symmetry.space_group_name_H-M   'P 1'
#
loop_
_entity.id
_entity.type
_entity.pdbx_description
1 polymer ?
#
loop_
_entity_poly.entity_id
_entity_poly.type
_entity_poly.pdbx_seq_one_letter_code
_entity_poly.pdbx_strand_id
1 'polypeptide(L)'
;MDRSMDFSSSRDFSSVRDFSSARFSDIAGGTMVGDEEGQNKERPLVLRNKAPRWHEQLQCWCLNFRGRVTIASVKNFQLIAASSQPPAAGAPTPSQPAPPDQDKVILQFGKVAKDMFTMDYRYPLSAFQAFAICLSSFDTKLACE
;
A
#
# COMPACT_ATOMS: atom_id res chain seq x y z
N MET A 1 -37.30 1.91 24.30
CA MET A 1 -36.00 1.20 24.37
C MET A 1 -36.36 -0.26 24.64
N ASP A 2 -36.10 -1.27 23.84
CA ASP A 2 -35.27 -1.45 22.64
C ASP A 2 -35.89 -2.57 21.77
N ARG A 3 -35.61 -2.52 20.47
CA ARG A 3 -36.18 -3.43 19.46
C ARG A 3 -35.46 -4.78 19.45
N SER A 4 -36.25 -5.84 19.31
CA SER A 4 -35.85 -7.19 18.93
C SER A 4 -34.99 -7.21 17.67
N MET A 5 -34.02 -8.13 17.61
CA MET A 5 -33.42 -8.61 16.36
C MET A 5 -33.34 -10.13 16.43
N ASP A 6 -34.25 -10.79 15.72
CA ASP A 6 -34.23 -12.22 15.44
C ASP A 6 -33.31 -12.51 14.24
N PHE A 7 -32.53 -13.58 14.37
CA PHE A 7 -31.62 -14.11 13.35
C PHE A 7 -32.36 -15.10 12.46
N SER A 8 -32.32 -14.92 11.14
CA SER A 8 -32.64 -16.03 10.22
C SER A 8 -31.85 -15.98 8.91
N SER A 9 -31.05 -17.06 8.76
CA SER A 9 -30.79 -17.88 7.57
C SER A 9 -30.27 -17.28 6.25
N SER A 10 -29.01 -17.64 5.99
CA SER A 10 -28.44 -18.25 4.76
C SER A 10 -28.76 -17.65 3.39
N ARG A 11 -27.70 -17.25 2.67
CA ARG A 11 -27.70 -17.15 1.20
C ARG A 11 -26.28 -17.16 0.61
N ASP A 12 -25.98 -18.30 -0.01
CA ASP A 12 -25.25 -18.53 -1.27
C ASP A 12 -23.93 -17.80 -1.59
N PHE A 13 -22.90 -18.64 -1.73
CA PHE A 13 -21.50 -18.36 -2.09
C PHE A 13 -21.27 -18.05 -3.60
N SER A 14 -22.26 -17.55 -4.35
CA SER A 14 -22.13 -17.42 -5.82
C SER A 14 -21.78 -16.03 -6.35
N SER A 15 -21.51 -15.01 -5.52
CA SER A 15 -21.33 -13.62 -5.97
C SER A 15 -19.86 -13.17 -6.16
N VAL A 16 -18.89 -14.08 -6.26
CA VAL A 16 -17.45 -13.72 -6.39
C VAL A 16 -17.07 -13.24 -7.81
N ARG A 17 -17.99 -13.24 -8.79
CA ARG A 17 -17.66 -12.89 -10.18
C ARG A 17 -17.99 -11.46 -10.63
N ASP A 18 -18.60 -10.64 -9.79
CA ASP A 18 -18.87 -9.24 -10.10
C ASP A 18 -18.20 -8.27 -9.12
N PHE A 19 -16.95 -8.56 -8.72
CA PHE A 19 -16.03 -7.47 -8.37
C PHE A 19 -15.55 -6.80 -9.66
N SER A 20 -16.52 -6.36 -10.47
CA SER A 20 -16.28 -5.46 -11.59
C SER A 20 -15.76 -4.20 -10.94
N SER A 21 -14.47 -3.98 -11.12
CA SER A 21 -13.73 -2.76 -10.82
C SER A 21 -14.53 -1.59 -11.37
N ALA A 22 -15.45 -1.05 -10.55
CA ALA A 22 -15.94 0.29 -10.73
C ALA A 22 -14.67 1.12 -10.81
N ARG A 23 -14.39 1.62 -12.02
CA ARG A 23 -13.32 2.57 -12.20
C ARG A 23 -13.65 3.67 -11.22
N PHE A 24 -12.75 3.87 -10.27
CA PHE A 24 -12.89 4.80 -9.16
C PHE A 24 -13.28 6.23 -9.60
N SER A 25 -13.19 6.52 -10.90
CA SER A 25 -13.64 7.73 -11.58
C SER A 25 -15.16 7.95 -11.63
N ASP A 26 -16.02 6.94 -11.47
CA ASP A 26 -17.46 7.07 -11.80
C ASP A 26 -18.38 7.54 -10.65
N ILE A 27 -17.87 7.79 -9.43
CA ILE A 27 -18.69 8.17 -8.26
C ILE A 27 -18.98 9.69 -8.16
N ALA A 28 -18.38 10.52 -9.00
CA ALA A 28 -18.60 11.97 -8.99
C ALA A 28 -19.08 12.47 -10.36
N GLY A 29 -20.29 12.07 -10.77
CA GLY A 29 -20.88 12.47 -12.04
C GLY A 29 -22.36 12.82 -11.91
N GLY A 30 -22.66 13.96 -11.29
CA GLY A 30 -24.02 14.47 -11.22
C GLY A 30 -24.08 15.99 -11.05
N THR A 31 -23.90 16.73 -12.14
CA THR A 31 -24.69 17.90 -12.61
C THR A 31 -23.88 18.64 -13.68
N MET A 32 -24.43 18.77 -14.89
CA MET A 32 -23.88 19.57 -15.98
C MET A 32 -24.02 21.07 -15.69
N VAL A 33 -22.98 21.88 -15.93
CA VAL A 33 -22.95 23.12 -16.75
C VAL A 33 -21.49 23.61 -16.84
N GLY A 34 -21.01 23.91 -18.05
CA GLY A 34 -19.92 24.86 -18.28
C GLY A 34 -18.65 24.28 -18.92
N ASP A 35 -18.45 24.56 -20.21
CA ASP A 35 -17.16 24.53 -20.92
C ASP A 35 -16.05 25.21 -20.11
N GLU A 36 -14.89 24.56 -19.92
CA GLU A 36 -13.53 25.13 -20.05
C GLU A 36 -12.49 23.98 -20.08
N GLU A 37 -11.48 24.12 -20.95
CA GLU A 37 -10.39 23.19 -21.20
C GLU A 37 -9.61 22.77 -19.94
N GLY A 38 -9.35 21.47 -19.82
CA GLY A 38 -8.36 20.96 -18.88
C GLY A 38 -8.36 19.44 -18.81
N GLN A 39 -7.57 18.77 -19.66
CA GLN A 39 -7.26 17.35 -19.52
C GLN A 39 -6.40 17.11 -18.26
N ASN A 40 -6.95 17.30 -17.07
CA ASN A 40 -6.32 16.84 -15.83
C ASN A 40 -6.73 15.38 -15.59
N LYS A 41 -6.22 14.47 -16.44
CA LYS A 41 -6.20 13.05 -16.08
C LYS A 41 -5.24 12.92 -14.88
N GLU A 42 -5.80 12.88 -13.68
CA GLU A 42 -5.04 12.57 -12.46
C GLU A 42 -4.18 11.33 -12.72
N ARG A 43 -2.85 11.52 -12.71
CA ARG A 43 -1.92 10.41 -12.90
C ARG A 43 -2.05 9.49 -11.69
N PRO A 44 -2.11 8.16 -11.88
CA PRO A 44 -2.24 7.24 -10.76
C PRO A 44 -1.03 7.35 -9.84
N LEU A 45 -1.27 7.25 -8.53
CA LEU A 45 -0.19 7.12 -7.54
C LEU A 45 0.56 5.81 -7.79
N VAL A 46 1.81 5.92 -8.23
CA VAL A 46 2.69 4.75 -8.40
C VAL A 46 3.54 4.57 -7.16
N LEU A 47 3.30 3.45 -6.47
CA LEU A 47 4.11 3.01 -5.33
C LEU A 47 5.06 1.90 -5.77
N ARG A 48 6.26 1.87 -5.18
CA ARG A 48 7.25 0.82 -5.39
C ARG A 48 7.80 0.32 -4.08
N ASN A 49 8.18 -0.94 -4.06
CA ASN A 49 8.92 -1.49 -2.92
C ASN A 49 10.26 -0.76 -2.78
N LYS A 50 10.57 -0.33 -1.57
CA LYS A 50 11.82 0.32 -1.23
C LYS A 50 12.96 -0.67 -1.41
N ALA A 51 14.02 -0.25 -2.07
CA ALA A 51 15.22 -1.06 -2.21
C ALA A 51 15.83 -1.35 -0.83
N PRO A 52 16.21 -2.60 -0.52
CA PRO A 52 16.86 -2.91 0.73
C PRO A 52 18.24 -2.25 0.81
N ARG A 53 18.68 -1.97 2.02
CA ARG A 53 20.02 -1.44 2.32
C ARG A 53 20.92 -2.60 2.73
N TRP A 54 22.19 -2.54 2.32
CA TRP A 54 23.20 -3.45 2.86
C TRP A 54 23.46 -3.15 4.34
N HIS A 55 23.35 -4.17 5.18
CA HIS A 55 23.62 -4.06 6.61
C HIS A 55 24.93 -4.78 6.95
N GLU A 56 26.04 -4.04 7.05
CA GLU A 56 27.38 -4.61 7.24
C GLU A 56 27.48 -5.59 8.42
N GLN A 57 26.98 -5.24 9.60
CA GLN A 57 27.12 -6.13 10.77
C GLN A 57 26.34 -7.45 10.63
N LEU A 58 25.26 -7.45 9.85
CA LEU A 58 24.40 -8.62 9.66
C LEU A 58 24.69 -9.32 8.33
N GLN A 59 25.58 -8.75 7.51
CA GLN A 59 25.94 -9.20 6.16
C GLN A 59 24.70 -9.59 5.32
N CYS A 60 23.68 -8.73 5.33
CA CYS A 60 22.42 -9.00 4.63
C CYS A 60 21.79 -7.74 4.05
N TRP A 61 20.95 -7.92 3.04
CA TRP A 61 20.10 -6.87 2.49
C TRP A 61 18.83 -6.77 3.34
N CYS A 62 18.64 -5.65 4.03
CA CYS A 62 17.47 -5.48 4.88
C CYS A 62 16.86 -4.07 4.78
N LEU A 63 15.59 -3.97 5.13
CA LEU A 63 14.90 -2.69 5.33
C LEU A 63 14.96 -2.31 6.81
N ASN A 64 14.97 -1.01 7.10
CA ASN A 64 14.92 -0.51 8.46
C ASN A 64 13.47 -0.28 8.90
N PHE A 65 12.95 -1.20 9.71
CA PHE A 65 11.59 -1.15 10.26
C PHE A 65 11.51 -0.52 11.66
N ARG A 66 12.62 -0.06 12.24
CA ARG A 66 12.70 0.57 13.58
C ARG A 66 11.99 -0.20 14.69
N GLY A 67 12.16 -1.51 14.71
CA GLY A 67 11.53 -2.37 15.70
C GLY A 67 10.02 -2.60 15.50
N ARG A 68 9.40 -2.05 14.45
CA ARG A 68 8.01 -2.39 14.08
C ARG A 68 7.90 -3.80 13.54
N VAL A 69 8.96 -4.30 12.89
CA VAL A 69 9.06 -5.66 12.36
C VAL A 69 10.21 -6.36 13.05
N THR A 70 9.92 -7.54 13.61
CA THR A 70 10.86 -8.28 14.47
C THR A 70 11.15 -9.68 13.96
N ILE A 71 10.32 -10.21 13.04
CA ILE A 71 10.49 -11.55 12.49
C ILE A 71 10.76 -11.45 10.99
N ALA A 72 11.77 -12.17 10.51
CA ALA A 72 12.08 -12.28 9.09
C ALA A 72 10.91 -12.92 8.31
N SER A 73 10.53 -12.32 7.20
CA SER A 73 9.46 -12.80 6.34
C SER A 73 9.56 -12.16 4.96
N VAL A 74 9.15 -12.89 3.91
CA VAL A 74 8.96 -12.34 2.56
C VAL A 74 7.83 -11.30 2.49
N LYS A 75 7.01 -11.21 3.53
CA LYS A 75 5.94 -10.21 3.67
C LYS A 75 6.43 -8.89 4.27
N ASN A 76 7.71 -8.78 4.64
CA ASN A 76 8.26 -7.55 5.19
C ASN A 76 8.61 -6.60 4.05
N PHE A 77 7.84 -5.52 3.87
CA PHE A 77 8.07 -4.55 2.80
C PHE A 77 7.77 -3.12 3.25
N GLN A 78 8.37 -2.17 2.52
CA GLN A 78 8.09 -0.74 2.64
C GLN A 78 7.78 -0.21 1.24
N LEU A 79 6.64 0.46 1.06
CA LEU A 79 6.31 1.13 -0.19
C LEU A 79 6.62 2.63 -0.10
N ILE A 80 7.23 3.15 -1.15
CA ILE A 80 7.52 4.58 -1.34
C ILE A 80 6.90 5.05 -2.66
N ALA A 81 6.62 6.35 -2.78
CA ALA A 81 6.21 6.91 -4.07
C ALA A 81 7.35 6.79 -5.09
N ALA A 82 7.05 6.41 -6.32
CA ALA A 82 8.06 6.21 -7.37
C ALA A 82 8.91 7.48 -7.64
N SER A 83 8.34 8.67 -7.44
CA SER A 83 9.04 9.95 -7.56
C SER A 83 10.05 10.24 -6.44
N SER A 84 9.96 9.54 -5.31
CA SER A 84 10.79 9.78 -4.12
C SER A 84 12.06 8.90 -4.06
N GLN A 85 12.18 7.94 -4.97
CA GLN A 85 13.36 7.10 -5.10
C GLN A 85 14.52 7.93 -5.65
N PRO A 86 15.71 7.92 -5.02
CA PRO A 86 16.86 8.60 -5.58
C PRO A 86 17.15 8.06 -6.98
N PRO A 87 17.50 8.91 -7.96
CA PRO A 87 17.98 8.41 -9.25
C PRO A 87 19.19 7.51 -9.01
N ALA A 88 19.25 6.40 -9.74
CA ALA A 88 20.42 5.55 -9.75
C ALA A 88 21.63 6.39 -10.19
N ALA A 89 22.57 6.61 -9.28
CA ALA A 89 23.89 7.22 -9.46
C ALA A 89 23.96 8.52 -10.31
N GLY A 90 24.15 9.66 -9.65
CA GLY A 90 24.98 10.74 -10.21
C GLY A 90 24.30 12.05 -10.67
N ALA A 91 23.01 12.28 -10.43
CA ALA A 91 22.40 13.58 -10.75
C ALA A 91 22.53 14.57 -9.58
N PRO A 92 23.02 15.82 -9.79
CA PRO A 92 23.06 16.84 -8.74
C PRO A 92 21.64 17.32 -8.43
N THR A 93 21.18 17.13 -7.19
CA THR A 93 19.92 17.69 -6.70
C THR A 93 20.12 19.11 -6.16
N PRO A 94 19.15 20.03 -6.38
CA PRO A 94 19.20 21.39 -5.86
C PRO A 94 19.18 21.41 -4.32
N SER A 95 19.60 22.55 -3.78
CA SER A 95 20.01 22.89 -2.41
C SER A 95 19.03 22.66 -1.24
N GLN A 96 18.01 21.81 -1.39
CA GLN A 96 17.09 21.47 -0.30
C GLN A 96 17.55 20.19 0.43
N PRO A 97 17.57 20.18 1.79
CA PRO A 97 17.85 18.97 2.54
C PRO A 97 16.79 17.93 2.18
N ALA A 98 17.23 16.80 1.61
CA ALA A 98 16.33 15.70 1.28
C ALA A 98 15.59 15.26 2.54
N PRO A 99 14.25 15.08 2.49
CA PRO A 99 13.51 14.62 3.64
C PRO A 99 14.09 13.29 4.13
N PRO A 100 14.09 13.06 5.46
CA PRO A 100 14.66 11.85 6.03
C PRO A 100 14.01 10.64 5.36
N ASP A 101 14.80 9.59 5.16
CA ASP A 101 14.46 8.41 4.35
C ASP A 101 13.21 7.63 4.83
N GLN A 102 12.68 8.06 5.98
CA GLN A 102 11.48 7.61 6.67
C GLN A 102 10.21 8.30 6.17
N ASP A 103 10.30 9.60 5.89
CA ASP A 103 9.16 10.42 5.47
C ASP A 103 8.67 10.05 4.07
N LYS A 104 9.46 9.27 3.34
CA LYS A 104 9.12 8.72 2.04
C LYS A 104 8.31 7.42 2.12
N VAL A 105 8.30 6.74 3.27
CA VAL A 105 7.58 5.46 3.45
C VAL A 105 6.10 5.74 3.64
N ILE A 106 5.30 5.30 2.66
CA ILE A 106 3.84 5.48 2.62
C ILE A 106 3.13 4.28 3.24
N LEU A 107 3.65 3.08 3.05
CA LEU A 107 3.12 1.85 3.66
C LEU A 107 4.29 1.00 4.15
N GLN A 108 4.22 0.55 5.40
CA GLN A 108 5.15 -0.41 5.99
C GLN A 108 4.35 -1.58 6.53
N PHE A 109 4.70 -2.77 6.09
CA PHE A 109 4.09 -4.01 6.54
C PHE A 109 5.17 -5.02 6.94
N GLY A 110 4.91 -5.79 7.99
CA GLY A 110 5.80 -6.91 8.32
C GLY A 110 5.41 -7.70 9.55
N LYS A 111 6.10 -8.82 9.73
CA LYS A 111 5.79 -9.86 10.71
C LYS A 111 6.37 -9.54 12.09
N VAL A 112 5.57 -9.79 13.12
CA VAL A 112 5.97 -9.63 14.54
C VAL A 112 5.70 -10.86 15.40
N ALA A 113 4.76 -11.72 15.01
CA ALA A 113 4.57 -13.05 15.61
C ALA A 113 4.06 -14.05 14.55
N LYS A 114 3.76 -15.29 14.93
CA LYS A 114 3.32 -16.37 14.01
C LYS A 114 2.24 -15.91 13.03
N ASP A 115 1.19 -15.30 13.57
CA ASP A 115 0.00 -14.84 12.85
C ASP A 115 -0.30 -13.35 13.14
N MET A 116 0.74 -12.59 13.50
CA MET A 116 0.62 -11.17 13.86
C MET A 116 1.57 -10.33 13.02
N PHE A 117 1.03 -9.25 12.46
CA PHE A 117 1.73 -8.33 11.58
C PHE A 117 1.42 -6.89 11.98
N THR A 118 2.38 -6.00 11.75
CA THR A 118 2.18 -4.55 11.89
C THR A 118 1.94 -3.93 10.54
N MET A 119 1.01 -2.98 10.47
CA MET A 119 0.73 -2.18 9.27
C MET A 119 0.72 -0.70 9.64
N ASP A 120 1.70 0.04 9.12
CA ASP A 120 1.79 1.49 9.25
C ASP A 120 1.53 2.11 7.88
N TYR A 121 0.55 3.00 7.77
CA TYR A 121 0.25 3.69 6.53
C TYR A 121 0.20 5.20 6.74
N ARG A 122 0.48 5.95 5.67
CA ARG A 122 0.40 7.41 5.64
C ARG A 122 -0.43 7.86 4.44
N TYR A 123 -0.88 9.11 4.49
CA TYR A 123 -1.40 9.80 3.32
C TYR A 123 -0.42 9.61 2.14
N PRO A 124 -0.91 9.35 0.91
CA PRO A 124 -2.30 9.43 0.45
C PRO A 124 -3.12 8.14 0.55
N LEU A 125 -2.63 7.08 1.20
CA LEU A 125 -3.40 5.84 1.33
C LEU A 125 -4.45 5.95 2.43
N SER A 126 -5.63 5.42 2.14
CA SER A 126 -6.61 5.07 3.18
C SER A 126 -6.25 3.73 3.86
N ALA A 127 -6.79 3.50 5.05
CA ALA A 127 -6.63 2.24 5.76
C ALA A 127 -7.08 1.03 4.92
N PHE A 128 -8.19 1.17 4.18
CA PHE A 128 -8.73 0.12 3.33
C PHE A 128 -7.78 -0.23 2.17
N GLN A 129 -7.25 0.77 1.47
CA GLN A 129 -6.28 0.55 0.40
C GLN A 129 -5.00 -0.10 0.93
N ALA A 130 -4.46 0.41 2.04
CA ALA A 130 -3.29 -0.15 2.69
C ALA A 130 -3.51 -1.62 3.09
N PHE A 131 -4.66 -1.92 3.68
CA PHE A 131 -5.03 -3.27 4.09
C PHE A 131 -5.17 -4.22 2.90
N ALA A 132 -5.84 -3.80 1.82
CA ALA A 132 -5.98 -4.59 0.61
C ALA A 132 -4.63 -4.95 -0.03
N ILE A 133 -3.69 -3.99 -0.08
CA ILE A 133 -2.32 -4.23 -0.53
C ILE A 133 -1.60 -5.24 0.39
N CYS A 134 -1.78 -5.15 1.70
CA CYS A 134 -1.17 -6.09 2.64
C CYS A 134 -1.75 -7.50 2.47
N LEU A 135 -3.06 -7.63 2.26
CA LEU A 135 -3.71 -8.92 2.00
C LEU A 135 -3.19 -9.57 0.71
N SER A 136 -2.95 -8.80 -0.36
CA SER A 136 -2.38 -9.35 -1.59
C SER A 136 -0.97 -9.90 -1.38
N SER A 137 -0.26 -9.45 -0.34
CA SER A 137 1.04 -10.02 0.00
C SER A 137 0.92 -11.46 0.48
N PHE A 138 -0.19 -11.90 1.08
CA PHE A 138 -0.36 -13.27 1.61
C PHE A 138 -0.57 -14.31 0.52
N ASP A 139 -0.91 -13.87 -0.69
CA ASP A 139 -1.16 -14.79 -1.79
C ASP A 139 0.08 -15.66 -2.05
N THR A 140 -0.14 -16.97 -2.08
CA THR A 140 0.87 -17.95 -2.45
C THR A 140 0.98 -17.92 -3.96
N LYS A 141 2.18 -17.62 -4.49
CA LYS A 141 2.49 -18.05 -5.86
C LYS A 141 2.21 -19.56 -5.90
N LEU A 142 1.16 -19.98 -6.61
CA LEU A 142 0.76 -21.39 -6.77
C LEU A 142 1.81 -22.25 -7.52
N ALA A 143 3.03 -21.75 -7.71
CA ALA A 143 4.06 -22.37 -8.52
C ALA A 143 5.46 -21.89 -8.08
N CYS A 144 5.87 -22.24 -6.86
CA CYS A 144 7.26 -22.28 -6.42
C CYS A 144 7.33 -23.31 -5.28
N GLU A 145 7.39 -24.59 -5.66
CA GLU A 145 8.02 -25.63 -4.85
C GLU A 145 9.50 -25.70 -5.24
#